data_AF-A0A7D5SUB8-F1
#
_entry.id   AF-A0A7D5SUB8-F1
#
_cell.length_a   1.000
_cell.length_b   1.000
_cell.length_c   1.000
_cell.angle_alpha   90.00
_cell.angle_beta   90.00
_cell.angle_gamma   90.00
#
_symmetry.space_group_name_H-M   'P 1'
#
loop_
_entity.id
_entity.type
_entity.pdbx_description
1 polymer ?
#
loop_
_entity_poly.entity_id
_entity_poly.type
_entity_poly.pdbx_seq_one_letter_code
_entity_poly.pdbx_strand_id
1 'polypeptide(L)'
;MNRIIFFVLLILFAVSCESKKIAEEKKPAETNKTAESLAQIESKGLDLFLNPEIGKEYVFESLMNQKIMQKLDTVSYETKVFQSIVYSLKPVWKDTATLRFQAKFLEIEQKITSPMISVNASTKKQSQQPTPLDLFYSALKGKTFEFIIGRRGENLSLIGFDSLIERVITDLSKRKEFKGVDKNLISQLISNFFNQNELQKSFEKVFEIYPKKKVNVGDNWKVEKHLNEPVPTDITNNFSLKAIQGDSLIIDLVSDVKFEKVKSKEGEPQVKEMSGRQNGSLIVNKSSGMLQSGNLNQSIRIVNQFPPSPQTNNKSVTLLTNINSNFLLKLK
;
A
#
# COMPACT_ATOMS: atom_id res chain seq x y z
N MET A 1 6.15 -28.23 17.99
CA MET A 1 7.11 -27.29 17.37
C MET A 1 6.58 -26.55 16.13
N ASN A 2 5.67 -27.11 15.31
CA ASN A 2 5.23 -26.48 14.04
C ASN A 2 4.07 -25.45 14.10
N ARG A 3 3.47 -25.16 15.26
CA ARG A 3 2.27 -24.30 15.35
C ARG A 3 2.52 -22.84 15.76
N ILE A 4 3.61 -22.55 16.47
CA ILE A 4 3.99 -21.17 16.85
C ILE A 4 4.46 -20.39 15.60
N ILE A 5 5.16 -21.07 14.70
CA ILE A 5 5.70 -20.49 13.46
C ILE A 5 4.59 -20.11 12.48
N PHE A 6 3.48 -20.86 12.44
CA PHE A 6 2.31 -20.53 11.62
C PHE A 6 1.62 -19.23 12.06
N PHE A 7 1.60 -18.92 13.37
CA PHE A 7 1.08 -17.66 13.90
C PHE A 7 1.99 -16.46 13.57
N VAL A 8 3.32 -16.66 13.55
CA VAL A 8 4.29 -15.61 13.16
C VAL A 8 4.18 -15.26 11.67
N LEU A 9 3.81 -16.24 10.83
CA LEU A 9 3.51 -16.02 9.41
C LEU A 9 2.16 -15.31 9.21
N LEU A 10 1.16 -15.61 10.03
CA LEU A 10 -0.13 -14.90 9.99
C LEU A 10 0.02 -13.43 10.37
N ILE A 11 0.87 -13.10 11.35
CA ILE A 11 1.10 -11.71 11.80
C ILE A 11 1.81 -10.86 10.73
N LEU A 12 2.54 -11.48 9.80
CA LEU A 12 3.13 -10.78 8.64
C LEU A 12 2.10 -10.43 7.56
N PHE A 13 0.91 -11.03 7.60
CA PHE A 13 -0.22 -10.74 6.70
C PHE A 13 -1.44 -10.12 7.42
N ALA A 14 -1.49 -10.15 8.75
CA ALA A 14 -2.61 -9.69 9.59
C ALA A 14 -2.53 -8.19 9.96
N VAL A 15 -2.14 -7.34 9.02
CA VAL A 15 -2.30 -5.87 9.14
C VAL A 15 -3.63 -5.40 8.51
N SER A 16 -4.57 -6.31 8.25
CA SER A 16 -5.86 -5.96 7.67
C SER A 16 -6.92 -6.99 8.04
N CYS A 17 -7.82 -6.64 8.97
CA CYS A 17 -9.09 -7.35 9.12
C CYS A 17 -10.23 -6.41 9.55
N GLU A 18 -11.24 -6.36 8.68
CA GLU A 18 -12.66 -6.00 8.85
C GLU A 18 -13.06 -4.65 9.48
N SER A 19 -13.40 -3.69 8.61
CA SER A 19 -14.24 -2.55 8.99
C SER A 19 -15.74 -2.89 8.85
N LYS A 20 -16.49 -2.82 9.96
CA LYS A 20 -17.94 -2.60 9.92
C LYS A 20 -18.19 -1.09 9.93
N LYS A 21 -18.79 -0.57 8.86
CA LYS A 21 -19.26 0.81 8.79
C LYS A 21 -20.46 1.00 9.73
N ILE A 22 -20.39 2.00 10.61
CA ILE A 22 -21.56 2.66 11.18
C ILE A 22 -21.52 4.10 10.67
N ALA A 23 -22.51 4.45 9.87
CA ALA A 23 -22.78 5.81 9.43
C ALA A 23 -23.65 6.49 10.49
N GLU A 24 -23.26 7.66 10.95
CA GLU A 24 -24.16 8.59 11.62
C GLU A 24 -24.19 9.92 10.86
N GLU A 25 -25.38 10.22 10.33
CA GLU A 25 -25.80 11.46 9.73
C GLU A 25 -25.78 12.61 10.75
N LYS A 26 -25.20 13.75 10.39
CA LYS A 26 -25.61 15.05 10.92
C LYS A 26 -25.84 16.04 9.78
N LYS A 27 -27.09 16.54 9.73
CA LYS A 27 -27.59 17.58 8.83
C LYS A 27 -27.03 18.98 9.21
N PRO A 28 -27.08 19.95 8.28
CA PRO A 28 -26.30 21.17 8.31
C PRO A 28 -26.99 22.32 9.06
N ALA A 29 -26.19 23.27 9.54
CA ALA A 29 -26.67 24.59 9.95
C ALA A 29 -26.06 25.65 9.02
N GLU A 30 -26.93 26.54 8.57
CA GLU A 30 -26.74 27.51 7.50
C GLU A 30 -26.13 28.83 8.02
N THR A 31 -25.30 29.44 7.16
CA THR A 31 -24.99 30.87 6.98
C THR A 31 -24.47 31.77 8.13
N ASN A 32 -23.33 32.43 7.87
CA ASN A 32 -23.38 33.88 7.66
C ASN A 32 -22.27 34.41 6.75
N LYS A 33 -22.70 35.28 5.83
CA LYS A 33 -21.92 36.08 4.88
C LYS A 33 -21.07 37.12 5.63
N THR A 34 -19.78 37.21 5.29
CA THR A 34 -19.00 38.43 5.02
C THR A 34 -17.51 38.09 5.03
N ALA A 35 -16.92 37.84 3.87
CA ALA A 35 -15.48 38.03 3.62
C ALA A 35 -15.20 37.98 2.10
N GLU A 36 -15.99 38.68 1.30
CA GLU A 36 -15.49 39.18 0.02
C GLU A 36 -14.75 40.48 0.31
N SER A 37 -13.42 40.42 0.39
CA SER A 37 -12.50 41.45 -0.12
C SER A 37 -11.08 41.24 0.44
N LEU A 38 -10.35 40.25 -0.07
CA LEU A 38 -8.90 40.39 -0.22
C LEU A 38 -8.51 39.66 -1.49
N ALA A 39 -8.55 40.43 -2.59
CA ALA A 39 -8.00 40.03 -3.86
C ALA A 39 -6.49 39.74 -3.72
N GLN A 40 -6.14 38.53 -4.14
CA GLN A 40 -4.95 38.18 -4.92
C GLN A 40 -3.66 38.96 -4.60
N ILE A 41 -2.87 38.38 -3.69
CA ILE A 41 -1.45 38.19 -3.99
C ILE A 41 -1.37 36.77 -4.55
N GLU A 42 -1.53 36.61 -5.87
CA GLU A 42 -1.23 35.33 -6.50
C GLU A 42 0.25 35.04 -6.31
N SER A 43 0.58 34.10 -5.43
CA SER A 43 1.95 33.59 -5.37
C SER A 43 2.28 32.94 -6.71
N LYS A 44 3.43 33.30 -7.30
CA LYS A 44 3.97 32.75 -8.54
C LYS A 44 4.39 31.26 -8.43
N GLY A 45 4.03 30.58 -7.35
CA GLY A 45 4.41 29.19 -7.10
C GLY A 45 3.70 28.22 -8.03
N LEU A 46 4.31 27.05 -8.21
CA LEU A 46 3.75 25.93 -8.96
C LEU A 46 2.58 25.32 -8.18
N ASP A 47 1.41 25.24 -8.81
CA ASP A 47 0.29 24.47 -8.28
C ASP A 47 0.39 23.02 -8.73
N LEU A 48 0.85 22.13 -7.84
CA LEU A 48 1.13 20.73 -8.16
C LEU A 48 -0.06 19.83 -7.75
N PHE A 49 -0.73 19.24 -8.74
CA PHE A 49 -1.88 18.34 -8.58
C PHE A 49 -2.00 17.37 -9.76
N LEU A 50 -2.78 16.30 -9.62
CA LEU A 50 -3.09 15.38 -10.70
C LEU A 50 -3.94 16.07 -11.79
N ASN A 51 -3.38 16.10 -13.00
CA ASN A 51 -4.03 16.57 -14.21
C ASN A 51 -3.65 15.74 -15.45
N PRO A 52 -3.77 14.41 -15.41
CA PRO A 52 -3.43 13.60 -16.56
C PRO A 52 -4.40 13.84 -17.73
N GLU A 53 -3.94 13.47 -18.92
CA GLU A 53 -4.72 13.52 -20.14
C GLU A 53 -5.69 12.33 -20.19
N ILE A 54 -6.97 12.60 -20.44
CA ILE A 54 -7.98 11.54 -20.57
C ILE A 54 -7.63 10.65 -21.76
N GLY A 55 -7.71 9.34 -21.56
CA GLY A 55 -7.43 8.35 -22.59
C GLY A 55 -5.95 7.96 -22.71
N LYS A 56 -5.02 8.75 -22.18
CA LYS A 56 -3.59 8.41 -22.18
C LYS A 56 -3.31 7.27 -21.21
N GLU A 57 -2.72 6.18 -21.70
CA GLU A 57 -2.35 5.03 -20.86
C GLU A 57 -0.93 5.24 -20.29
N TYR A 58 -0.81 5.14 -18.98
CA TYR A 58 0.45 5.24 -18.24
C TYR A 58 0.81 3.86 -17.70
N VAL A 59 1.92 3.27 -18.18
CA VAL A 59 2.35 1.94 -17.74
C VAL A 59 3.42 2.09 -16.67
N PHE A 60 3.17 1.55 -15.49
CA PHE A 60 4.08 1.59 -14.36
C PHE A 60 4.68 0.23 -14.09
N GLU A 61 5.94 0.21 -13.69
CA GLU A 61 6.58 -0.91 -13.02
C GLU A 61 6.92 -0.52 -11.58
N SER A 62 6.35 -1.26 -10.65
CA SER A 62 6.66 -1.20 -9.22
C SER A 62 7.52 -2.40 -8.84
N LEU A 63 8.67 -2.15 -8.23
CA LEU A 63 9.57 -3.16 -7.70
C LEU A 63 9.71 -2.96 -6.19
N MET A 64 9.66 -4.05 -5.43
CA MET A 64 9.92 -4.06 -3.99
C MET A 64 10.95 -5.13 -3.69
N ASN A 65 12.01 -4.75 -2.98
CA ASN A 65 12.94 -5.67 -2.33
C ASN A 65 12.86 -5.44 -0.83
N GLN A 66 12.51 -6.47 -0.07
CA GLN A 66 12.32 -6.37 1.36
C GLN A 66 13.06 -7.50 2.09
N LYS A 67 13.71 -7.13 3.20
CA LYS A 67 14.36 -8.04 4.14
C LYS A 67 13.71 -7.86 5.51
N ILE A 68 13.18 -8.96 6.05
CA ILE A 68 12.54 -9.02 7.36
C ILE A 68 13.41 -9.88 8.27
N MET A 69 13.87 -9.29 9.37
CA MET A 69 14.62 -9.97 10.42
C MET A 69 13.75 -10.07 11.66
N GLN A 70 13.42 -11.29 12.06
CA GLN A 70 12.64 -11.59 13.26
C GLN A 70 13.55 -12.27 14.28
N LYS A 71 13.56 -11.77 15.52
CA LYS A 71 14.29 -12.36 16.63
C LYS A 71 13.31 -12.70 17.75
N LEU A 72 13.21 -13.99 18.04
CA LEU A 72 12.44 -14.55 19.16
C LEU A 72 13.45 -15.11 20.15
N ASP A 73 13.63 -14.42 21.28
CA ASP A 73 14.68 -14.70 22.27
C ASP A 73 16.10 -14.83 21.63
N THR A 74 16.65 -16.03 21.55
CA THR A 74 17.99 -16.30 20.97
C THR A 74 17.94 -16.72 19.50
N VAL A 75 16.75 -17.05 18.96
CA VAL A 75 16.60 -17.56 17.60
C VAL A 75 16.24 -16.42 16.66
N SER A 76 16.90 -16.36 15.50
CA SER A 76 16.65 -15.36 14.46
C SER A 76 16.18 -16.02 13.16
N TYR A 77 15.20 -15.41 12.51
CA TYR A 77 14.65 -15.81 11.23
C TYR A 77 14.78 -14.66 10.23
N GLU A 78 15.23 -15.00 9.03
CA GLU A 78 15.30 -14.06 7.90
C GLU A 78 14.25 -14.44 6.86
N THR A 79 13.47 -13.45 6.42
CA THR A 79 12.60 -13.58 5.25
C THR A 79 12.97 -12.52 4.21
N LYS A 80 13.19 -12.95 2.97
CA LYS A 80 13.39 -12.08 1.82
C LYS A 80 12.12 -12.07 0.98
N VAL A 81 11.67 -10.88 0.59
CA VAL A 81 10.53 -10.69 -0.30
C VAL A 81 10.98 -9.86 -1.50
N PHE A 82 10.70 -10.37 -2.69
CA PHE A 82 10.79 -9.62 -3.93
C PHE A 82 9.40 -9.57 -4.55
N GLN A 83 9.01 -8.40 -5.05
CA GLN A 83 7.78 -8.22 -5.80
C GLN A 83 8.03 -7.30 -7.00
N SER A 84 7.49 -7.66 -8.15
CA SER A 84 7.43 -6.81 -9.35
C SER A 84 6.00 -6.81 -9.85
N ILE A 85 5.40 -5.63 -9.98
CA ILE A 85 4.07 -5.45 -10.55
C ILE A 85 4.19 -4.46 -11.69
N VAL A 86 3.82 -4.88 -12.89
CA VAL A 86 3.60 -3.99 -14.03
C VAL A 86 2.10 -3.80 -14.19
N TYR A 87 1.64 -2.55 -14.16
CA TYR A 87 0.23 -2.20 -14.28
C TYR A 87 0.06 -0.96 -15.15
N SER A 88 -1.08 -0.85 -15.84
CA SER A 88 -1.44 0.37 -16.56
C SER A 88 -2.53 1.14 -15.84
N LEU A 89 -2.43 2.46 -15.90
CA LEU A 89 -3.41 3.43 -15.44
C LEU A 89 -3.85 4.28 -16.62
N LYS A 90 -5.15 4.31 -16.90
CA LYS A 90 -5.74 5.13 -17.95
C LYS A 90 -6.79 6.04 -17.32
N PRO A 91 -6.60 7.37 -17.29
CA PRO A 91 -7.65 8.29 -16.87
C PRO A 91 -8.81 8.16 -17.86
N VAL A 92 -10.00 7.83 -17.36
CA VAL A 92 -11.21 7.68 -18.18
C VAL A 92 -12.18 8.83 -18.02
N TRP A 93 -12.07 9.55 -16.90
CA TRP A 93 -12.91 10.70 -16.61
C TRP A 93 -12.23 11.62 -15.59
N LYS A 94 -12.53 12.92 -15.65
CA LYS A 94 -12.11 13.91 -14.65
C LYS A 94 -13.10 15.06 -14.58
N ASP A 95 -13.25 15.63 -13.39
CA ASP A 95 -13.90 16.93 -13.18
C ASP A 95 -12.98 17.89 -12.43
N THR A 96 -13.54 18.92 -11.81
CA THR A 96 -12.78 19.92 -11.07
C THR A 96 -12.17 19.36 -9.78
N ALA A 97 -12.72 18.31 -9.18
CA ALA A 97 -12.36 17.79 -7.87
C ALA A 97 -11.72 16.39 -7.90
N THR A 98 -12.12 15.55 -8.85
CA THR A 98 -11.87 14.11 -8.86
C THR A 98 -11.47 13.58 -10.22
N LEU A 99 -10.79 12.44 -10.20
CA LEU A 99 -10.31 11.68 -11.36
C LEU A 99 -10.79 10.24 -11.22
N ARG A 100 -11.16 9.63 -12.34
CA ARG A 100 -11.42 8.18 -12.44
C ARG A 100 -10.40 7.55 -13.35
N PHE A 101 -9.74 6.52 -12.85
CA PHE A 101 -8.78 5.72 -13.60
C PHE A 101 -9.33 4.32 -13.82
N GLN A 102 -9.10 3.81 -15.02
CA GLN A 102 -9.11 2.37 -15.28
C GLN A 102 -7.70 1.83 -15.07
N ALA A 103 -7.60 0.78 -14.25
CA ALA A 103 -6.37 0.09 -13.93
C ALA A 103 -6.39 -1.34 -14.49
N LYS A 104 -5.22 -1.85 -14.86
CA LYS A 104 -5.06 -3.19 -15.43
C LYS A 104 -3.71 -3.77 -15.02
N PHE A 105 -3.71 -4.98 -14.46
CA PHE A 105 -2.47 -5.70 -14.19
C PHE A 105 -1.93 -6.32 -15.49
N LEU A 106 -0.66 -6.05 -15.80
CA LEU A 106 0.02 -6.57 -16.98
C LEU A 106 0.94 -7.73 -16.61
N GLU A 107 1.72 -7.55 -15.55
CA GLU A 107 2.67 -8.56 -15.07
C GLU A 107 2.74 -8.52 -13.55
N ILE A 108 2.83 -9.69 -12.92
CA ILE A 108 3.02 -9.85 -11.48
C ILE A 108 4.07 -10.93 -11.28
N GLU A 109 5.07 -10.62 -10.48
CA GLU A 109 6.08 -11.57 -10.01
C GLU A 109 6.27 -11.36 -8.52
N GLN A 110 6.30 -12.46 -7.78
CA GLN A 110 6.53 -12.45 -6.34
C GLN A 110 7.40 -13.62 -5.95
N LYS A 111 8.41 -13.34 -5.13
CA LYS A 111 9.27 -14.35 -4.52
C LYS A 111 9.38 -14.09 -3.03
N ILE A 112 9.05 -15.09 -2.23
CA ILE A 112 9.22 -15.08 -0.78
C ILE A 112 10.16 -16.22 -0.43
N THR A 113 11.22 -15.93 0.32
CA THR A 113 12.18 -16.95 0.75
C THR A 113 12.43 -16.79 2.24
N SER A 114 12.13 -17.85 2.99
CA SER A 114 12.39 -18.00 4.41
C SER A 114 12.88 -19.44 4.69
N PRO A 115 13.41 -19.74 5.89
CA PRO A 115 13.80 -21.11 6.24
C PRO A 115 12.67 -22.15 6.15
N MET A 116 11.41 -21.70 6.26
CA MET A 116 10.24 -22.60 6.33
C MET A 116 9.43 -22.62 5.04
N ILE A 117 9.42 -21.51 4.30
CA ILE A 117 8.56 -21.29 3.14
C ILE A 117 9.39 -20.68 2.02
N SER A 118 9.24 -21.24 0.84
CA SER A 118 9.66 -20.66 -0.42
C SER A 118 8.45 -20.55 -1.34
N VAL A 119 8.05 -19.33 -1.67
CA VAL A 119 7.00 -19.03 -2.66
C VAL A 119 7.66 -18.37 -3.85
N ASN A 120 7.31 -18.82 -5.05
CA ASN A 120 7.67 -18.17 -6.29
C ASN A 120 6.45 -18.22 -7.21
N ALA A 121 5.93 -17.05 -7.57
CA ALA A 121 4.81 -16.91 -8.48
C ALA A 121 5.13 -15.87 -9.56
N SER A 122 4.81 -16.17 -10.82
CA SER A 122 5.10 -15.26 -11.93
C SER A 122 4.10 -15.39 -13.07
N THR A 123 3.61 -14.25 -13.57
CA THR A 123 2.81 -14.20 -14.81
C THR A 123 3.69 -14.06 -16.06
N LYS A 124 5.01 -13.90 -15.91
CA LYS A 124 5.97 -13.80 -17.04
C LYS A 124 6.39 -15.18 -17.53
N LYS A 125 6.53 -16.14 -16.62
CA LYS A 125 6.94 -17.51 -16.90
C LYS A 125 6.00 -18.46 -16.20
N GLN A 126 5.20 -19.18 -16.98
CA GLN A 126 4.26 -20.15 -16.44
C GLN A 126 5.03 -21.37 -15.91
N SER A 127 4.85 -21.68 -14.63
CA SER A 127 5.40 -22.89 -14.02
C SER A 127 4.78 -24.14 -14.65
N GLN A 128 5.58 -25.20 -14.84
CA GLN A 128 5.08 -26.52 -15.25
C GLN A 128 4.12 -27.12 -14.22
N GLN A 129 4.31 -26.75 -12.94
CA GLN A 129 3.41 -27.06 -11.83
C GLN A 129 2.99 -25.74 -11.19
N PRO A 130 1.96 -25.08 -11.71
CA PRO A 130 1.55 -23.76 -11.23
C PRO A 130 1.00 -23.88 -9.81
N THR A 131 1.49 -23.02 -8.92
CA THR A 131 0.93 -22.88 -7.58
C THR A 131 -0.44 -22.22 -7.64
N PRO A 132 -1.28 -22.32 -6.59
CA PRO A 132 -2.53 -21.56 -6.52
C PRO A 132 -2.34 -20.05 -6.75
N LEU A 133 -1.21 -19.50 -6.28
CA LEU A 133 -0.87 -18.10 -6.45
C LEU A 133 -0.50 -17.75 -7.91
N ASP A 134 0.21 -18.63 -8.62
CA ASP A 134 0.47 -18.48 -10.06
C ASP A 134 -0.84 -18.40 -10.85
N LEU A 135 -1.76 -19.32 -10.55
CA LEU A 135 -3.05 -19.39 -11.23
C LEU A 135 -3.89 -18.14 -10.94
N PHE A 136 -3.86 -17.66 -9.69
CA PHE A 136 -4.53 -16.42 -9.29
C PHE A 136 -3.99 -15.19 -10.02
N TYR A 137 -2.68 -14.97 -10.01
CA TYR A 137 -2.07 -13.84 -10.73
C TYR A 137 -2.27 -13.93 -12.24
N SER A 138 -2.19 -15.14 -12.81
CA SER A 138 -2.50 -15.36 -14.23
C SER A 138 -3.95 -15.02 -14.55
N ALA A 139 -4.89 -15.28 -13.64
CA ALA A 139 -6.29 -14.94 -13.81
C ALA A 139 -6.57 -13.43 -13.64
N LEU A 140 -5.76 -12.69 -12.88
CA LEU A 140 -5.87 -11.23 -12.77
C LEU A 140 -5.33 -10.49 -13.99
N LYS A 141 -4.32 -11.05 -14.67
CA LYS A 141 -3.65 -10.43 -15.80
C LYS A 141 -4.66 -10.03 -16.89
N GLY A 142 -4.58 -8.78 -17.31
CA GLY A 142 -5.45 -8.20 -18.35
C GLY A 142 -6.86 -7.83 -17.89
N LYS A 143 -7.32 -8.28 -16.72
CA LYS A 143 -8.60 -7.84 -16.18
C LYS A 143 -8.49 -6.40 -15.65
N THR A 144 -9.53 -5.63 -15.85
CA THR A 144 -9.60 -4.22 -15.46
C THR A 144 -10.41 -4.04 -14.18
N PHE A 145 -10.02 -3.04 -13.41
CA PHE A 145 -10.79 -2.46 -12.32
C PHE A 145 -10.62 -0.95 -12.39
N GLU A 146 -11.35 -0.22 -11.55
CA GLU A 146 -11.28 1.24 -11.57
C GLU A 146 -11.10 1.79 -10.18
N PHE A 147 -10.66 3.04 -10.10
CA PHE A 147 -10.65 3.79 -8.87
C PHE A 147 -10.95 5.26 -9.11
N ILE A 148 -11.52 5.90 -8.10
CA ILE A 148 -11.67 7.35 -8.02
C ILE A 148 -10.62 7.88 -7.04
N ILE A 149 -10.09 9.06 -7.33
CA ILE A 149 -9.15 9.77 -6.47
C ILE A 149 -9.37 11.28 -6.59
N GLY A 150 -9.14 12.01 -5.49
CA GLY A 150 -9.05 13.47 -5.53
C GLY A 150 -7.84 13.95 -6.31
N ARG A 151 -7.88 15.18 -6.82
CA ARG A 151 -6.76 15.74 -7.61
C ARG A 151 -5.49 15.97 -6.80
N ARG A 152 -5.55 15.96 -5.46
CA ARG A 152 -4.38 16.02 -4.57
C ARG A 152 -4.00 14.64 -4.02
N GLY A 153 -4.50 13.57 -4.63
CA GLY A 153 -4.14 12.20 -4.27
C GLY A 153 -4.88 11.64 -3.05
N GLU A 154 -5.86 12.37 -2.53
CA GLU A 154 -6.69 12.01 -1.39
C GLU A 154 -7.89 11.15 -1.79
N ASN A 155 -8.52 10.51 -0.79
CA ASN A 155 -9.81 9.82 -0.93
C ASN A 155 -9.85 8.77 -2.05
N LEU A 156 -8.77 8.01 -2.24
CA LEU A 156 -8.76 6.93 -3.20
C LEU A 156 -9.81 5.88 -2.82
N SER A 157 -10.61 5.44 -3.79
CA SER A 157 -11.57 4.37 -3.60
C SER A 157 -11.58 3.46 -4.81
N LEU A 158 -11.41 2.15 -4.57
CA LEU A 158 -11.54 1.14 -5.61
C LEU A 158 -13.02 0.93 -5.99
N ILE A 159 -13.28 0.65 -7.26
CA ILE A 159 -14.61 0.42 -7.84
C ILE A 159 -14.61 -0.94 -8.54
N GLY A 160 -15.57 -1.79 -8.16
CA GLY A 160 -15.79 -3.09 -8.81
C GLY A 160 -14.68 -4.13 -8.58
N PHE A 161 -13.75 -3.84 -7.66
CA PHE A 161 -12.61 -4.70 -7.37
C PHE A 161 -13.03 -5.99 -6.66
N ASP A 162 -13.91 -5.92 -5.66
CA ASP A 162 -14.48 -7.10 -4.99
C ASP A 162 -15.12 -8.06 -6.00
N SER A 163 -15.94 -7.54 -6.90
CA SER A 163 -16.60 -8.34 -7.94
C SER A 163 -15.59 -8.93 -8.94
N LEU A 164 -14.48 -8.24 -9.21
CA LEU A 164 -13.40 -8.79 -10.03
C LEU A 164 -12.76 -10.01 -9.34
N ILE A 165 -12.44 -9.88 -8.04
CA ILE A 165 -11.84 -10.97 -7.26
C ILE A 165 -12.79 -12.16 -7.15
N GLU A 166 -14.07 -11.93 -6.89
CA GLU A 166 -15.06 -13.00 -6.81
C GLU A 166 -15.19 -13.78 -8.13
N ARG A 167 -15.20 -13.08 -9.27
CA ARG A 167 -15.18 -13.72 -10.60
C ARG A 167 -13.93 -14.55 -10.81
N VAL A 168 -12.76 -14.00 -10.46
CA VAL A 168 -11.49 -14.74 -10.55
C VAL A 168 -11.52 -16.00 -9.70
N ILE A 169 -11.97 -15.93 -8.44
CA ILE A 169 -12.08 -17.09 -7.55
C ILE A 169 -13.04 -18.14 -8.14
N THR A 170 -14.17 -17.70 -8.68
CA THR A 170 -15.17 -18.58 -9.31
C THR A 170 -14.64 -19.26 -10.58
N ASP A 171 -13.83 -18.57 -11.36
CA ASP A 171 -13.18 -19.15 -12.55
C ASP A 171 -12.10 -20.16 -12.12
N LEU A 172 -11.32 -19.84 -11.09
CA LEU A 172 -10.30 -20.74 -10.54
C LEU A 172 -10.90 -22.03 -9.97
N SER A 173 -12.01 -21.95 -9.23
CA SER A 173 -12.65 -23.14 -8.64
C SER A 173 -13.17 -24.14 -9.68
N LYS A 174 -13.34 -23.71 -10.94
CA LYS A 174 -13.73 -24.59 -12.06
C LYS A 174 -12.55 -25.29 -12.73
N ARG A 175 -11.32 -24.86 -12.43
CA ARG A 175 -10.13 -25.44 -13.06
C ARG A 175 -9.81 -26.82 -12.47
N LYS A 176 -9.19 -27.68 -13.29
CA LYS A 176 -8.80 -29.05 -12.91
C LYS A 176 -7.92 -29.09 -11.66
N GLU A 177 -7.06 -28.08 -11.48
CA GLU A 177 -6.13 -27.94 -10.36
C GLU A 177 -6.84 -27.76 -9.01
N PHE A 178 -8.11 -27.31 -9.04
CA PHE A 178 -8.93 -27.08 -7.85
C PHE A 178 -10.13 -28.02 -7.76
N LYS A 179 -10.15 -29.11 -8.53
CA LYS A 179 -11.27 -30.07 -8.50
C LYS A 179 -11.44 -30.64 -7.08
N GLY A 180 -12.63 -30.45 -6.50
CA GLY A 180 -12.95 -30.91 -5.14
C GLY A 180 -12.45 -29.99 -4.02
N VAL A 181 -11.85 -28.85 -4.35
CA VAL A 181 -11.47 -27.82 -3.37
C VAL A 181 -12.64 -26.85 -3.18
N ASP A 182 -13.01 -26.61 -1.92
CA ASP A 182 -14.07 -25.66 -1.57
C ASP A 182 -13.68 -24.21 -1.97
N LYS A 183 -14.64 -23.47 -2.54
CA LYS A 183 -14.43 -22.09 -3.00
C LYS A 183 -13.96 -21.17 -1.86
N ASN A 184 -14.44 -21.39 -0.63
CA ASN A 184 -14.04 -20.59 0.53
C ASN A 184 -12.59 -20.84 0.91
N LEU A 185 -12.09 -22.08 0.76
CA LEU A 185 -10.68 -22.38 1.00
C LEU A 185 -9.78 -21.67 -0.03
N ILE A 186 -10.19 -21.63 -1.30
CA ILE A 186 -9.50 -20.88 -2.35
C ILE A 186 -9.49 -19.37 -2.00
N SER A 187 -10.64 -18.84 -1.57
CA SER A 187 -10.77 -17.44 -1.14
C SER A 187 -9.87 -17.10 0.04
N GLN A 188 -9.79 -17.95 1.07
CA GLN A 188 -8.90 -17.77 2.22
C GLN A 188 -7.43 -17.79 1.82
N LEU A 189 -7.03 -18.75 0.97
CA LEU A 189 -5.67 -18.83 0.45
C LEU A 189 -5.28 -17.55 -0.30
N ILE A 190 -6.16 -17.04 -1.16
CA ILE A 190 -5.92 -15.79 -1.90
C ILE A 190 -5.84 -14.59 -0.95
N SER A 191 -6.75 -14.49 0.01
CA SER A 191 -6.80 -13.38 0.98
C SER A 191 -5.54 -13.29 1.82
N ASN A 192 -4.85 -14.41 2.05
CA ASN A 192 -3.55 -14.42 2.73
C ASN A 192 -2.44 -13.77 1.92
N PHE A 193 -2.49 -13.76 0.59
CA PHE A 193 -1.44 -13.18 -0.26
C PHE A 193 -1.84 -11.84 -0.88
N PHE A 194 -3.14 -11.55 -0.93
CA PHE A 194 -3.67 -10.45 -1.68
C PHE A 194 -4.87 -9.82 -0.96
N ASN A 195 -4.74 -8.55 -0.59
CA ASN A 195 -5.73 -7.83 0.19
C ASN A 195 -6.09 -6.51 -0.51
N GLN A 196 -7.39 -6.25 -0.69
CA GLN A 196 -7.91 -5.06 -1.35
C GLN A 196 -7.50 -3.76 -0.64
N ASN A 197 -7.55 -3.73 0.69
CA ASN A 197 -7.17 -2.54 1.46
C ASN A 197 -5.69 -2.24 1.28
N GLU A 198 -4.83 -3.27 1.24
CA GLU A 198 -3.40 -3.07 1.01
C GLU A 198 -3.11 -2.62 -0.42
N LEU A 199 -3.87 -3.09 -1.41
CA LEU A 199 -3.80 -2.58 -2.77
C LEU A 199 -4.20 -1.10 -2.84
N GLN A 200 -5.33 -0.74 -2.21
CA GLN A 200 -5.80 0.63 -2.13
C GLN A 200 -4.76 1.54 -1.47
N LYS A 201 -4.26 1.16 -0.28
CA LYS A 201 -3.20 1.90 0.43
C LYS A 201 -1.94 2.04 -0.41
N SER A 202 -1.60 1.04 -1.24
CA SER A 202 -0.45 1.09 -2.14
C SER A 202 -0.65 2.12 -3.24
N PHE A 203 -1.85 2.20 -3.85
CA PHE A 203 -2.17 3.26 -4.80
C PHE A 203 -2.22 4.64 -4.14
N GLU A 204 -2.80 4.75 -2.94
CA GLU A 204 -2.82 6.01 -2.18
C GLU A 204 -1.40 6.54 -2.00
N LYS A 205 -0.46 5.72 -1.53
CA LYS A 205 0.95 6.11 -1.33
C LYS A 205 1.62 6.67 -2.59
N VAL A 206 1.23 6.20 -3.78
CA VAL A 206 1.77 6.69 -5.06
C VAL A 206 1.31 8.13 -5.34
N PHE A 207 0.10 8.49 -4.91
CA PHE A 207 -0.52 9.77 -5.22
C PHE A 207 -0.55 10.75 -4.04
N GLU A 208 -0.28 10.32 -2.81
CA GLU A 208 -0.34 11.18 -1.62
C GLU A 208 0.91 12.09 -1.47
N ILE A 209 1.27 12.80 -2.54
CA ILE A 209 2.51 13.59 -2.65
C ILE A 209 2.25 15.09 -2.88
N TYR A 210 1.01 15.49 -3.11
CA TYR A 210 0.68 16.83 -3.60
C TYR A 210 0.55 17.86 -2.46
N PRO A 211 1.12 19.07 -2.61
CA PRO A 211 0.94 20.14 -1.64
C PRO A 211 -0.48 20.71 -1.68
N LYS A 212 -0.96 21.22 -0.54
CA LYS A 212 -2.25 21.94 -0.48
C LYS A 212 -2.21 23.36 -1.05
N LYS A 213 -1.01 23.90 -1.23
CA LYS A 213 -0.74 25.27 -1.70
C LYS A 213 0.29 25.23 -2.82
N LYS A 214 0.39 26.33 -3.57
CA LYS A 214 1.47 26.54 -4.53
C LYS A 214 2.84 26.47 -3.86
N VAL A 215 3.83 25.89 -4.55
CA VAL A 215 5.19 25.68 -4.03
C VAL A 215 6.25 26.20 -5.02
N ASN A 216 7.38 26.67 -4.50
CA ASN A 216 8.56 27.07 -5.24
C ASN A 216 9.72 26.09 -4.99
N VAL A 217 10.77 26.19 -5.80
CA VAL A 217 12.01 25.44 -5.53
C VAL A 217 12.56 25.85 -4.18
N GLY A 218 12.90 24.87 -3.35
CA GLY A 218 13.33 25.04 -1.97
C GLY A 218 12.20 24.92 -0.93
N ASP A 219 10.94 25.03 -1.35
CA ASP A 219 9.80 24.90 -0.44
C ASP A 219 9.62 23.47 0.03
N ASN A 220 9.06 23.35 1.24
CA ASN A 220 8.72 22.09 1.87
C ASN A 220 7.23 22.05 2.17
N TRP A 221 6.62 20.88 2.04
CA TRP A 221 5.25 20.66 2.49
C TRP A 221 5.13 19.34 3.21
N LYS A 222 4.09 19.27 4.03
CA LYS A 222 3.83 18.12 4.86
C LYS A 222 2.50 17.48 4.49
N VAL A 223 2.49 16.15 4.45
CA VAL A 223 1.29 15.33 4.36
C VAL A 223 1.27 14.42 5.58
N GLU A 224 0.19 14.50 6.37
CA GLU A 224 0.00 13.72 7.59
C GLU A 224 -1.16 12.75 7.39
N LYS A 225 -0.96 11.50 7.81
CA LYS A 225 -1.97 10.44 7.74
C LYS A 225 -2.04 9.70 9.05
N HIS A 226 -3.25 9.55 9.55
CA HIS A 226 -3.54 8.70 10.70
C HIS A 226 -4.16 7.39 10.21
N LEU A 227 -3.55 6.27 10.57
CA LEU A 227 -4.06 4.93 10.30
C LEU A 227 -4.60 4.36 11.61
N ASN A 228 -5.90 4.11 11.69
CA ASN A 228 -6.53 3.61 12.93
C ASN A 228 -6.26 2.13 13.21
N GLU A 229 -5.90 1.33 12.19
CA GLU A 229 -5.88 -0.13 12.29
C GLU A 229 -4.75 -0.77 11.46
N PRO A 230 -4.24 -1.95 11.89
CA PRO A 230 -4.57 -2.68 13.13
C PRO A 230 -3.97 -2.03 14.38
N VAL A 231 -3.08 -1.06 14.19
CA VAL A 231 -2.38 -0.33 15.23
C VAL A 231 -2.38 1.15 14.82
N PRO A 232 -3.05 2.02 15.59
CA PRO A 232 -3.00 3.47 15.47
C PRO A 232 -1.59 3.99 15.19
N THR A 233 -1.41 4.56 14.00
CA THR A 233 -0.11 5.00 13.48
C THR A 233 -0.26 6.34 12.79
N ASP A 234 0.54 7.30 13.22
CA ASP A 234 0.75 8.57 12.53
C ASP A 234 1.93 8.47 11.57
N ILE A 235 1.68 8.81 10.32
CA ILE A 235 2.69 8.93 9.28
C ILE A 235 2.81 10.40 8.92
N THR A 236 4.02 10.93 9.05
CA THR A 236 4.34 12.30 8.65
C THR A 236 5.30 12.27 7.47
N ASN A 237 4.83 12.64 6.29
CA ASN A 237 5.63 12.77 5.08
C ASN A 237 6.04 14.23 4.89
N ASN A 238 7.34 14.50 4.87
CA ASN A 238 7.91 15.80 4.55
C ASN A 238 8.50 15.76 3.14
N PHE A 239 7.93 16.56 2.25
CA PHE A 239 8.37 16.69 0.87
C PHE A 239 9.13 18.00 0.67
N SER A 240 10.12 17.99 -0.22
CA SER A 240 10.88 19.18 -0.61
C SER A 240 10.98 19.27 -2.12
N LEU A 241 10.57 20.39 -2.73
CA LEU A 241 10.78 20.62 -4.17
C LEU A 241 12.25 21.04 -4.38
N LYS A 242 13.08 20.13 -4.87
CA LYS A 242 14.52 20.36 -5.04
C LYS A 242 14.85 21.12 -6.31
N ALA A 243 14.21 20.76 -7.42
CA ALA A 243 14.51 21.36 -8.72
C ALA A 243 13.35 21.20 -9.70
N ILE A 244 13.36 22.04 -10.73
CA ILE A 244 12.50 21.93 -11.91
C ILE A 244 13.43 21.82 -13.11
N GLN A 245 13.32 20.74 -13.88
CA GLN A 245 14.11 20.46 -15.07
C GLN A 245 13.16 20.24 -16.26
N GLY A 246 12.93 21.29 -17.05
CA GLY A 246 11.94 21.24 -18.13
C GLY A 246 10.53 20.96 -17.59
N ASP A 247 9.99 19.78 -17.90
CA ASP A 247 8.68 19.31 -17.44
C ASP A 247 8.76 18.29 -16.30
N SER A 248 9.93 18.09 -15.69
CA SER A 248 10.15 17.20 -14.56
C SER A 248 10.43 17.96 -13.27
N LEU A 249 9.74 17.60 -12.20
CA LEU A 249 9.92 18.10 -10.84
C LEU A 249 10.70 17.06 -10.04
N ILE A 250 11.78 17.47 -9.39
CA ILE A 250 12.56 16.61 -8.49
C ILE A 250 12.12 16.91 -7.06
N ILE A 251 11.54 15.92 -6.40
CA ILE A 251 10.96 16.05 -5.06
C ILE A 251 11.63 15.03 -4.14
N ASP A 252 12.21 15.48 -3.04
CA ASP A 252 12.67 14.58 -1.99
C ASP A 252 11.56 14.29 -0.98
N LEU A 253 11.58 13.09 -0.41
CA LEU A 253 10.68 12.65 0.64
C LEU A 253 11.49 12.19 1.85
N VAL A 254 11.12 12.66 3.03
CA VAL A 254 11.49 12.07 4.31
C VAL A 254 10.22 11.80 5.10
N SER A 255 10.03 10.56 5.53
CA SER A 255 8.88 10.16 6.33
C SER A 255 9.30 9.68 7.71
N ASP A 256 8.51 10.05 8.71
CA ASP A 256 8.60 9.54 10.07
C ASP A 256 7.29 8.82 10.41
N VAL A 257 7.43 7.61 10.97
CA VAL A 257 6.30 6.78 11.39
C VAL A 257 6.30 6.70 12.91
N LYS A 258 5.25 7.23 13.53
CA LYS A 258 5.03 7.19 14.97
C LYS A 258 3.80 6.34 15.27
N PHE A 259 3.94 5.47 16.26
CA PHE A 259 2.83 4.63 16.71
C PHE A 259 2.24 5.20 18.00
N GLU A 260 0.93 5.11 18.14
CA GLU A 260 0.25 5.42 19.39
C GLU A 260 0.07 4.15 20.23
N LYS A 261 0.52 4.18 21.48
CA LYS A 261 0.33 3.06 22.41
C LYS A 261 -1.15 2.83 22.68
N VAL A 262 -1.70 1.75 22.14
CA VAL A 262 -3.05 1.29 22.46
C VAL A 262 -3.01 0.37 23.67
N LYS A 263 -3.98 0.52 24.57
CA LYS A 263 -4.24 -0.46 25.64
C LYS A 263 -4.74 -1.76 25.00
N SER A 264 -3.88 -2.76 24.90
CA SER A 264 -4.28 -4.09 24.44
C SER A 264 -5.12 -4.79 25.51
N LYS A 265 -6.04 -5.66 25.09
CA LYS A 265 -6.79 -6.50 26.03
C LYS A 265 -5.86 -7.50 26.71
N GLU A 266 -6.20 -7.88 27.92
CA GLU A 266 -5.45 -8.88 28.69
C GLU A 266 -5.50 -10.24 27.97
N GLY A 267 -4.34 -10.88 27.80
CA GLY A 267 -4.24 -12.14 27.05
C GLY A 267 -3.99 -12.03 25.54
N GLU A 268 -3.89 -10.82 24.98
CA GLU A 268 -3.55 -10.59 23.57
C GLU A 268 -2.09 -10.14 23.38
N PRO A 269 -1.46 -10.41 22.21
CA PRO A 269 -0.17 -9.84 21.86
C PRO A 269 -0.20 -8.30 21.90
N GLN A 270 0.84 -7.69 22.45
CA GLN A 270 0.94 -6.23 22.60
C GLN A 270 2.09 -5.67 21.77
N VAL A 271 1.84 -4.64 20.98
CA VAL A 271 2.90 -3.81 20.39
C VAL A 271 3.48 -2.92 21.49
N LYS A 272 4.75 -3.13 21.85
CA LYS A 272 5.45 -2.34 22.87
C LYS A 272 6.13 -1.11 22.30
N GLU A 273 6.68 -1.27 21.12
CA GLU A 273 7.43 -0.24 20.40
C GLU A 273 7.19 -0.46 18.91
N MET A 274 6.95 0.63 18.20
CA MET A 274 7.01 0.66 16.75
C MET A 274 7.58 2.01 16.33
N SER A 275 8.58 1.96 15.46
CA SER A 275 9.19 3.14 14.85
C SER A 275 9.53 2.83 13.41
N GLY A 276 9.51 3.86 12.58
CA GLY A 276 9.91 3.71 11.19
C GLY A 276 10.37 5.02 10.58
N ARG A 277 11.22 4.91 9.57
CA ARG A 277 11.69 6.02 8.77
C ARG A 277 11.66 5.64 7.31
N GLN A 278 11.33 6.61 6.46
CA GLN A 278 11.52 6.49 5.02
C GLN A 278 12.30 7.68 4.48
N ASN A 279 13.05 7.44 3.42
CA ASN A 279 13.62 8.49 2.61
C ASN A 279 13.51 8.12 1.14
N GLY A 280 13.53 9.12 0.27
CA GLY A 280 13.55 8.85 -1.15
C GLY A 280 13.48 10.09 -2.00
N SER A 281 13.43 9.85 -3.30
CA SER A 281 13.31 10.89 -4.32
C SER A 281 12.28 10.48 -5.37
N LEU A 282 11.53 11.46 -5.84
CA LEU A 282 10.43 11.33 -6.77
C LEU A 282 10.68 12.27 -7.96
N ILE A 283 10.38 11.78 -9.16
CA ILE A 283 10.34 12.60 -10.38
C ILE A 283 8.89 12.68 -10.82
N VAL A 284 8.31 13.88 -10.80
CA VAL A 284 6.90 14.11 -11.15
C VAL A 284 6.82 14.96 -12.41
N ASN A 285 5.95 14.59 -13.35
CA ASN A 285 5.70 15.40 -14.52
C ASN A 285 4.91 16.66 -14.13
N LYS A 286 5.45 17.84 -14.42
CA LYS A 286 4.89 19.13 -14.02
C LYS A 286 3.52 19.40 -14.63
N SER A 287 3.31 19.06 -15.90
CA SER A 287 2.07 19.38 -16.62
C SER A 287 0.90 18.46 -16.22
N SER A 288 1.17 17.16 -16.08
CA SER A 288 0.14 16.15 -15.75
C SER A 288 0.04 15.84 -14.26
N GLY A 289 1.02 16.24 -13.46
CA GLY A 289 1.15 15.83 -12.06
C GLY A 289 1.45 14.35 -11.85
N MET A 290 1.59 13.55 -12.92
CA MET A 290 1.82 12.10 -12.80
C MET A 290 3.25 11.81 -12.35
N LEU A 291 3.40 10.86 -11.43
CA LEU A 291 4.71 10.33 -11.05
C LEU A 291 5.36 9.66 -12.28
N GLN A 292 6.62 9.97 -12.55
CA GLN A 292 7.43 9.36 -13.62
C GLN A 292 8.36 8.30 -13.03
N SER A 293 8.95 8.57 -11.87
CA SER A 293 9.71 7.58 -11.12
C SER A 293 9.77 7.92 -9.63
N GLY A 294 10.05 6.91 -8.82
CA GLY A 294 10.29 7.06 -7.40
C GLY A 294 11.25 6.01 -6.89
N ASN A 295 12.11 6.37 -5.94
CA ASN A 295 12.97 5.44 -5.21
C ASN A 295 12.85 5.74 -3.73
N LEU A 296 12.30 4.80 -2.96
CA LEU A 296 12.05 4.95 -1.53
C LEU A 296 12.76 3.83 -0.76
N ASN A 297 13.52 4.19 0.26
CA ASN A 297 14.05 3.27 1.25
C ASN A 297 13.27 3.42 2.54
N GLN A 298 12.93 2.29 3.15
CA GLN A 298 12.18 2.23 4.39
C GLN A 298 12.90 1.31 5.38
N SER A 299 12.94 1.75 6.63
CA SER A 299 13.32 0.92 7.78
C SER A 299 12.22 1.02 8.83
N ILE A 300 11.68 -0.11 9.26
CA ILE A 300 10.70 -0.22 10.34
C ILE A 300 11.24 -1.17 11.40
N ARG A 301 11.05 -0.81 12.67
CA ARG A 301 11.30 -1.64 13.84
C ARG A 301 10.00 -1.81 14.62
N ILE A 302 9.69 -3.05 14.97
CA ILE A 302 8.50 -3.42 15.76
C ILE A 302 8.93 -4.35 16.88
N VAL A 303 8.49 -4.08 18.11
CA VAL A 303 8.68 -4.94 19.28
C VAL A 303 7.30 -5.39 19.75
N ASN A 304 7.03 -6.69 19.61
CA ASN A 304 5.80 -7.31 20.08
C ASN A 304 6.09 -8.13 21.35
N GLN A 305 5.22 -8.03 22.35
CA GLN A 305 5.22 -8.91 23.52
C GLN A 305 4.03 -9.86 23.44
N PHE A 306 4.31 -11.15 23.49
CA PHE A 306 3.30 -12.19 23.57
C PHE A 306 3.09 -12.60 25.04
N PRO A 307 1.83 -12.79 25.48
CA PRO A 307 1.54 -13.25 26.83
C PRO A 307 2.04 -14.69 27.06
N PRO A 308 2.18 -15.11 28.32
CA PRO A 308 2.41 -16.51 28.69
C PRO A 308 1.43 -17.46 28.01
N SER A 309 1.96 -18.55 27.46
CA SER A 309 1.16 -19.61 26.85
C SER A 309 1.81 -20.97 27.08
N PRO A 310 1.06 -22.09 27.01
CA PRO A 310 1.65 -23.42 27.07
C PRO A 310 2.74 -23.62 26.02
N GLN A 311 2.61 -22.97 24.86
CA GLN A 311 3.57 -23.01 23.76
C GLN A 311 4.89 -22.29 24.08
N THR A 312 4.86 -21.35 25.03
CA THR A 312 6.02 -20.59 25.50
C THR A 312 6.45 -21.00 26.90
N ASN A 313 6.12 -22.24 27.33
CA ASN A 313 6.36 -22.74 28.68
C ASN A 313 5.84 -21.79 29.77
N ASN A 314 4.67 -21.20 29.54
CA ASN A 314 4.02 -20.21 30.40
C ASN A 314 4.89 -18.99 30.71
N LYS A 315 5.74 -18.57 29.76
CA LYS A 315 6.51 -17.32 29.84
C LYS A 315 6.08 -16.33 28.76
N SER A 316 6.11 -15.04 29.09
CA SER A 316 5.96 -14.01 28.07
C SER A 316 7.17 -14.01 27.15
N VAL A 317 6.97 -13.81 25.85
CA VAL A 317 8.05 -13.81 24.86
C VAL A 317 8.06 -12.50 24.07
N THR A 318 9.25 -11.99 23.77
CA THR A 318 9.41 -10.79 22.95
C THR A 318 9.83 -11.16 21.54
N LEU A 319 9.11 -10.66 20.55
CA LEU A 319 9.45 -10.76 19.14
C LEU A 319 9.89 -9.38 18.64
N LEU A 320 11.18 -9.26 18.33
CA LEU A 320 11.71 -8.10 17.63
C LEU A 320 11.64 -8.34 16.13
N THR A 321 11.03 -7.42 15.39
CA THR A 321 10.95 -7.45 13.92
C THR A 321 11.60 -6.18 13.35
N ASN A 322 12.60 -6.35 12.49
CA ASN A 322 13.17 -5.26 11.69
C ASN A 322 12.86 -5.51 10.21
N ILE A 323 12.29 -4.52 9.55
CA ILE A 323 11.92 -4.57 8.13
C ILE A 323 12.74 -3.50 7.41
N ASN A 324 13.48 -3.90 6.39
CA ASN A 324 14.12 -2.97 5.47
C ASN A 324 13.59 -3.22 4.07
N SER A 325 13.10 -2.17 3.42
CA SER A 325 12.49 -2.26 2.11
C SER A 325 13.04 -1.18 1.19
N ASN A 326 13.28 -1.55 -0.07
CA ASN A 326 13.50 -0.62 -1.16
C ASN A 326 12.35 -0.75 -2.16
N PHE A 327 11.72 0.37 -2.48
CA PHE A 327 10.64 0.50 -3.43
C PHE A 327 11.10 1.33 -4.61
N LEU A 328 10.94 0.81 -5.83
CA LEU A 328 11.17 1.54 -7.07
C LEU A 328 9.87 1.59 -7.85
N LEU A 329 9.46 2.78 -8.25
CA LEU A 329 8.40 2.97 -9.24
C LEU A 329 9.01 3.61 -10.49
N LYS A 330 8.63 3.13 -11.67
CA LYS A 330 9.05 3.71 -12.95
C LYS A 330 7.90 3.68 -13.95
N LEU A 331 7.67 4.80 -14.62
CA LEU A 331 6.86 4.87 -15.82
C LEU A 331 7.66 4.26 -16.98
N LYS A 332 7.07 3.31 -17.71
CA LYS A 332 7.66 2.57 -18.82
C LYS A 332 7.40 3.23 -20.17
#